data_AF-A0A672KRP7-F1
#
_entry.id   AF-A0A672KRP7-F1
#
_cell.length_a   1.000
_cell.length_b   1.000
_cell.length_c   1.000
_cell.angle_alpha   90.00
_cell.angle_beta   90.00
_cell.angle_gamma   90.00
#
_symmetry.space_group_name_H-M   'P 1'
#
loop_
_entity.id
_entity.type
_entity.pdbx_description
1 polymer ?
#
loop_
_entity_poly.entity_id
_entity_poly.type
_entity_poly.pdbx_seq_one_letter_code
_entity_poly.pdbx_strand_id
1 'polypeptide(L)'
;MDFSGHKSRVIENPSEALSVAVEEGLSWRRKSCHRLSSILSDIRMSFSSLAIHVAQPWFHSKLSRDEAQKLITQLGLIDGVFLVRDSQSNPRTFVLSLCHTQKIKHFQIVPGSLY
;
A
#
# COMPACT_ATOMS: atom_id res chain seq x y z
N MET A 1 -15.25 9.17 12.22
CA MET A 1 -16.69 8.91 12.02
C MET A 1 -17.43 10.19 12.33
N ASP A 2 -17.62 11.02 11.33
CA ASP A 2 -18.34 12.29 11.35
C ASP A 2 -19.71 12.10 10.71
N PHE A 3 -20.77 12.06 11.53
CA PHE A 3 -22.15 11.91 11.05
C PHE A 3 -22.80 13.24 10.62
N SER A 4 -22.01 14.31 10.45
CA SER A 4 -22.52 15.67 10.20
C SER A 4 -22.90 15.94 8.73
N GLY A 5 -22.84 14.94 7.85
CA GLY A 5 -23.24 15.05 6.46
C GLY A 5 -24.74 14.77 6.22
N HIS A 6 -25.32 15.39 5.19
CA HIS A 6 -26.71 15.25 4.74
C HIS A 6 -27.12 13.84 4.21
N LYS A 7 -26.38 12.77 4.56
CA LYS A 7 -26.56 11.42 3.97
C LYS A 7 -26.30 10.24 4.93
N SER A 8 -26.63 10.35 6.22
CA SER A 8 -26.73 9.15 7.06
C SER A 8 -28.15 8.58 6.98
N ARG A 9 -28.36 7.49 6.23
CA ARG A 9 -29.61 6.72 6.26
C ARG A 9 -29.32 5.30 6.74
N VAL A 10 -30.17 4.78 7.62
CA VAL A 10 -30.14 3.38 8.07
C VAL A 10 -30.77 2.49 6.99
N ILE A 11 -30.08 1.41 6.61
CA ILE A 11 -30.55 0.45 5.60
C ILE A 11 -31.22 -0.72 6.31
N GLU A 12 -32.55 -0.70 6.36
CA GLU A 12 -33.37 -1.75 6.99
C GLU A 12 -33.60 -2.96 6.09
N ASN A 13 -33.54 -2.76 4.76
CA ASN A 13 -33.79 -3.83 3.80
C ASN A 13 -32.55 -4.75 3.67
N PRO A 14 -32.67 -6.07 3.95
CA PRO A 14 -31.53 -6.98 3.93
C PRO A 14 -30.84 -7.10 2.57
N SER A 15 -31.62 -7.08 1.48
CA SER A 15 -31.09 -7.15 0.11
C SER A 15 -30.36 -5.87 -0.29
N GLU A 16 -30.87 -4.71 0.13
CA GLU A 16 -30.21 -3.43 -0.06
C GLU A 16 -28.89 -3.38 0.72
N ALA A 17 -28.90 -3.80 1.99
CA ALA A 17 -27.71 -3.84 2.84
C ALA A 17 -26.61 -4.74 2.23
N LEU A 18 -26.99 -5.91 1.73
CA LEU A 18 -26.05 -6.80 1.05
C LEU A 18 -25.46 -6.16 -0.21
N SER A 19 -26.29 -5.49 -1.00
CA SER A 19 -25.85 -4.81 -2.23
C SER A 19 -24.85 -3.70 -1.92
N VAL A 20 -25.12 -2.88 -0.90
CA VAL A 20 -24.22 -1.81 -0.45
C VAL A 20 -22.90 -2.38 0.09
N ALA A 21 -22.94 -3.44 0.89
CA ALA A 21 -21.73 -4.09 1.39
C ALA A 21 -20.87 -4.68 0.26
N VAL A 22 -21.50 -5.31 -0.74
CA VAL A 22 -20.79 -5.83 -1.92
C VAL A 22 -20.18 -4.70 -2.73
N GLU A 23 -20.93 -3.63 -3.00
CA GLU A 23 -20.44 -2.48 -3.75
C GLU A 23 -19.29 -1.78 -3.02
N GLU A 24 -19.42 -1.55 -1.71
CA GLU A 24 -18.38 -0.97 -0.87
C GLU A 24 -17.11 -1.83 -0.87
N GLY A 25 -17.24 -3.14 -0.67
CA GLY A 25 -16.11 -4.09 -0.73
C GLY A 25 -15.41 -4.12 -2.09
N LEU A 26 -16.16 -4.01 -3.19
CA LEU A 26 -15.60 -3.88 -4.54
C LEU A 26 -14.93 -2.52 -4.75
N SER A 27 -15.47 -1.45 -4.17
CA SER A 27 -14.89 -0.11 -4.25
C SER A 27 -13.53 -0.03 -3.54
N TRP A 28 -13.37 -0.71 -2.40
CA TRP A 28 -12.10 -0.83 -1.70
C TRP A 28 -11.05 -1.58 -2.54
N ARG A 29 -11.45 -2.63 -3.26
CA ARG A 29 -10.56 -3.31 -4.21
C ARG A 29 -10.17 -2.44 -5.39
N ARG A 30 -11.11 -1.69 -5.99
CA ARG A 30 -10.83 -0.81 -7.14
C ARG A 30 -9.84 0.30 -6.80
N LYS A 31 -10.02 0.98 -5.66
CA LYS A 31 -9.13 2.08 -5.23
C LYS A 31 -7.69 1.63 -4.97
N SER A 32 -7.46 0.36 -4.66
CA SER A 32 -6.11 -0.21 -4.42
C SER A 32 -5.41 -0.74 -5.69
N CYS A 33 -6.14 -0.97 -6.79
CA CYS A 33 -5.68 -1.87 -7.85
C CYS A 33 -5.58 -1.27 -9.27
N HIS A 34 -5.68 0.04 -9.45
CA HIS A 34 -5.74 0.65 -10.80
C HIS A 34 -4.48 0.54 -11.69
N ARG A 35 -3.52 -0.37 -11.45
CA ARG A 35 -2.45 -0.60 -12.45
C ARG A 35 -1.98 -2.02 -12.80
N LEU A 36 -2.22 -3.12 -12.07
CA LEU A 36 -1.46 -4.37 -12.39
C LEU A 36 -2.17 -5.73 -12.17
N SER A 37 -3.51 -5.77 -12.02
CA SER A 37 -4.19 -7.02 -11.64
C SER A 37 -4.16 -8.16 -12.67
N SER A 38 -3.79 -7.93 -13.94
CA SER A 38 -3.86 -8.98 -14.98
C SER A 38 -2.56 -9.79 -15.16
N ILE A 39 -1.42 -9.36 -14.61
CA ILE A 39 -0.11 -10.02 -14.83
C ILE A 39 0.26 -10.95 -13.65
N LEU A 40 -0.43 -10.84 -12.51
CA LEU A 40 -0.03 -11.49 -11.24
C LEU A 40 -0.78 -12.80 -10.92
N SER A 41 -1.42 -13.40 -11.92
CA SER A 41 -2.13 -14.68 -11.79
C SER A 41 -1.17 -15.87 -11.77
N ASP A 42 -0.10 -15.82 -12.57
CA ASP A 42 0.70 -17.02 -12.89
C ASP A 42 1.88 -17.31 -11.95
N ILE A 43 2.23 -16.41 -11.02
CA ILE A 43 3.38 -16.59 -10.10
C ILE A 43 2.95 -17.16 -8.72
N ARG A 44 1.65 -17.42 -8.52
CA ARG A 44 1.06 -17.45 -7.17
C ARG A 44 1.15 -18.77 -6.40
N MET A 45 1.94 -19.77 -6.80
CA MET A 45 1.84 -21.12 -6.21
C MET A 45 3.10 -21.69 -5.53
N SER A 46 4.08 -20.88 -5.09
CA SER A 46 5.18 -21.42 -4.25
C SER A 46 6.01 -20.39 -3.47
N PHE A 47 5.39 -19.48 -2.70
CA PHE A 47 6.12 -18.70 -1.69
C PHE A 47 5.36 -18.76 -0.36
N SER A 48 5.56 -19.89 0.33
CA SER A 48 5.12 -20.13 1.69
C SER A 48 5.64 -19.05 2.64
N SER A 49 4.71 -18.28 3.22
CA SER A 49 4.71 -17.45 4.45
C SER A 49 5.90 -16.54 4.85
N LEU A 50 7.11 -16.70 4.33
CA LEU A 50 8.33 -16.05 4.83
C LEU A 50 8.54 -14.60 4.35
N ALA A 51 7.84 -14.17 3.30
CA ALA A 51 8.05 -12.84 2.71
C ALA A 51 6.77 -12.22 2.14
N ILE A 52 5.70 -12.17 2.94
CA ILE A 52 4.39 -11.61 2.54
C ILE A 52 4.53 -10.21 1.92
N HIS A 53 5.48 -9.41 2.41
CA HIS A 53 5.78 -8.07 1.93
C HIS A 53 6.19 -8.01 0.45
N VAL A 54 6.84 -9.05 -0.08
CA VAL A 54 7.30 -9.10 -1.48
C VAL A 54 6.12 -9.08 -2.46
N ALA A 55 4.96 -9.61 -2.04
CA ALA A 55 3.75 -9.61 -2.85
C ALA A 55 2.93 -8.31 -2.75
N GLN A 56 3.36 -7.35 -1.93
CA GLN A 56 2.60 -6.12 -1.68
C GLN A 56 2.94 -5.04 -2.71
N PRO A 57 1.94 -4.29 -3.21
CA PRO A 57 2.13 -3.29 -4.25
C PRO A 57 2.96 -2.07 -3.81
N TRP A 58 3.10 -1.87 -2.50
CA TRP A 58 3.89 -0.79 -1.91
C TRP A 58 5.36 -1.18 -1.67
N PHE A 59 5.75 -2.43 -1.95
CA PHE A 59 7.10 -2.93 -1.76
C PHE A 59 7.88 -2.99 -3.07
N HIS A 60 9.11 -2.48 -3.07
CA HIS A 60 9.98 -2.39 -4.24
C HIS A 60 11.41 -2.87 -3.90
N SER A 61 11.73 -4.13 -4.20
CA SER A 61 13.03 -4.73 -3.83
C SER A 61 14.23 -4.01 -4.46
N LYS A 62 14.23 -3.81 -5.78
CA LYS A 62 15.37 -3.24 -6.52
C LYS A 62 15.29 -1.73 -6.74
N LEU A 63 14.79 -0.98 -5.76
CA LEU A 63 14.59 0.46 -5.89
C LEU A 63 15.63 1.23 -5.06
N SER A 64 16.38 2.10 -5.72
CA SER A 64 17.34 3.00 -5.06
C SER A 64 16.66 4.15 -4.32
N ARG A 65 17.44 4.86 -3.50
CA ARG A 65 16.98 6.07 -2.81
C ARG A 65 16.52 7.16 -3.80
N ASP A 66 17.29 7.38 -4.86
CA ASP A 66 17.02 8.44 -5.82
C ASP A 66 15.82 8.11 -6.71
N GLU A 67 15.66 6.85 -7.11
CA GLU A 67 14.46 6.38 -7.81
C GLU A 67 13.20 6.53 -6.94
N ALA A 68 13.28 6.20 -5.65
CA ALA A 68 12.19 6.43 -4.71
C ALA A 68 11.80 7.92 -4.64
N GLN A 69 12.80 8.81 -4.57
CA GLN A 69 12.54 10.24 -4.55
C GLN A 69 11.86 10.71 -5.84
N LYS A 70 12.35 10.26 -6.99
CA LYS A 70 11.77 10.59 -8.30
C LYS A 70 10.30 10.14 -8.41
N LEU A 71 10.00 8.90 -8.01
CA LEU A 71 8.63 8.38 -8.05
C LEU A 71 7.66 9.18 -7.18
N ILE A 72 8.03 9.46 -5.92
CA ILE A 72 7.17 10.24 -5.01
C ILE A 72 7.00 11.67 -5.52
N THR A 73 8.04 12.27 -6.10
CA THR A 73 7.97 13.60 -6.73
C THR A 73 7.05 13.61 -7.94
N GLN A 74 7.12 12.58 -8.81
CA GLN A 74 6.24 12.44 -9.97
C GLN A 74 4.76 12.30 -9.58
N LEU A 75 4.47 11.79 -8.39
CA LEU A 75 3.11 11.72 -7.83
C LEU A 75 2.65 13.04 -7.18
N GLY A 76 3.46 14.10 -7.24
CA GLY A 76 3.09 15.44 -6.77
C GLY A 76 3.41 15.73 -5.31
N LEU A 77 4.28 14.92 -4.66
CA LEU A 77 4.64 15.08 -3.24
C LEU A 77 3.45 15.07 -2.28
N ILE A 78 2.39 14.34 -2.62
CA ILE A 78 1.19 14.24 -1.78
C ILE A 78 1.54 13.66 -0.40
N ASP A 79 1.07 14.31 0.65
CA ASP A 79 1.28 13.89 2.03
C ASP A 79 0.78 12.46 2.26
N GLY A 80 1.59 11.64 2.92
CA GLY A 80 1.26 10.22 3.18
C GLY A 80 1.60 9.26 2.04
N VAL A 81 2.00 9.72 0.85
CA VAL A 81 2.52 8.82 -0.19
C VAL A 81 3.80 8.15 0.29
N PHE A 82 3.85 6.83 0.17
CA PHE A 82 4.97 6.04 0.65
C PHE A 82 5.28 4.83 -0.24
N LEU A 83 6.48 4.29 -0.04
CA LEU A 83 6.86 2.95 -0.48
C LEU A 83 7.90 2.37 0.48
N VAL A 84 8.02 1.04 0.49
CA VAL A 84 9.09 0.32 1.20
C VAL A 84 10.00 -0.32 0.17
N ARG A 85 11.31 -0.26 0.42
CA ARG A 85 12.34 -0.81 -0.49
C ARG A 85 13.45 -1.52 0.28
N ASP A 86 14.24 -2.34 -0.41
CA ASP A 86 15.44 -2.90 0.19
C ASP A 86 16.47 -1.80 0.49
N SER A 87 17.20 -1.97 1.59
CA SER A 87 18.31 -1.08 1.92
C SER A 87 19.54 -1.44 1.10
N GLN A 88 20.04 -0.47 0.33
CA GLN A 88 21.28 -0.64 -0.46
C GLN A 88 22.54 -0.50 0.41
N SER A 89 22.47 0.24 1.51
CA SER A 89 23.62 0.49 2.40
C SER A 89 23.76 -0.55 3.52
N ASN A 90 22.66 -1.18 3.92
CA ASN A 90 22.65 -2.15 5.02
C ASN A 90 21.86 -3.40 4.62
N PRO A 91 22.55 -4.45 4.14
CA PRO A 91 21.91 -5.69 3.69
C PRO A 91 21.00 -6.30 4.77
N ARG A 92 19.89 -6.93 4.34
CA ARG A 92 18.86 -7.53 5.23
C ARG A 92 18.05 -6.52 6.06
N THR A 93 18.13 -5.23 5.72
CA THR A 93 17.23 -4.21 6.27
C THR A 93 16.40 -3.57 5.16
N PHE A 94 15.34 -2.87 5.56
CA PHE A 94 14.45 -2.19 4.63
C PHE A 94 14.48 -0.68 4.86
N VAL A 95 13.90 0.08 3.93
CA VAL A 95 13.74 1.53 4.03
C VAL A 95 12.31 1.92 3.70
N LEU A 96 11.64 2.61 4.61
CA LEU A 96 10.41 3.35 4.33
C LEU A 96 10.78 4.71 3.73
N SER A 97 10.29 4.98 2.52
CA SER A 97 10.38 6.30 1.89
C SER A 97 8.99 6.94 1.92
N LEU A 98 8.83 8.05 2.64
CA LEU A 98 7.54 8.68 2.96
C LEU A 98 7.57 10.16 2.58
N CYS A 99 6.53 10.64 1.91
CA CYS A 99 6.27 12.07 1.80
C CYS A 99 5.52 12.56 3.03
N HIS A 100 6.09 13.55 3.72
CA HIS A 100 5.43 14.26 4.81
C HIS A 100 5.79 15.75 4.72
N THR A 101 4.79 16.62 4.79
CA THR A 101 4.91 18.08 4.69
C THR A 101 5.70 18.53 3.46
N GLN A 102 5.35 17.98 2.29
CA GLN A 102 6.03 18.18 1.00
C GLN A 102 7.52 17.80 1.00
N LYS A 103 7.98 17.02 1.98
CA LYS A 103 9.36 16.55 2.08
C LYS A 103 9.41 15.04 2.10
N ILE A 104 10.34 14.48 1.34
CA ILE A 104 10.58 13.04 1.31
C ILE A 104 11.56 12.70 2.43
N LYS A 105 11.16 11.78 3.31
CA LYS A 105 11.95 11.26 4.42
C LYS A 105 12.20 9.76 4.21
N HIS A 106 13.38 9.30 4.62
CA HIS A 106 13.76 7.89 4.54
C HIS A 106 14.06 7.35 5.93
N PHE A 107 13.40 6.26 6.31
CA PHE A 107 13.54 5.64 7.62
C PHE A 107 14.00 4.20 7.45
N GLN A 108 15.09 3.83 8.10
CA GLN A 108 15.56 2.45 8.09
C GLN A 108 14.68 1.59 9.00
N ILE A 109 14.29 0.41 8.50
CA ILE A 109 13.57 -0.61 9.24
C ILE A 109 14.52 -1.79 9.42
N VAL A 110 14.95 -2.00 10.65
CA VAL A 110 15.81 -3.13 11.04
C VAL A 110 14.91 -4.21 11.62
N PRO A 111 14.83 -5.41 11.00
CA PRO A 111 14.13 -6.53 11.60
C PRO A 111 14.70 -6.82 12.99
N GLY A 112 13.83 -7.04 13.98
CA GLY A 112 14.26 -7.40 15.32
C GLY A 112 15.15 -8.64 15.26
N SER A 113 16.33 -8.58 15.89
CA SER A 113 17.15 -9.78 16.09
C SER A 113 16.43 -10.66 17.10
N LEU A 114 16.03 -11.86 16.69
CA LEU A 114 15.73 -12.92 17.65
C LEU A 114 17.08 -13.32 18.25
N TYR A 115 17.27 -13.00 19.53
CA TYR A 115 18.42 -13.43 20.33
C TYR A 115 18.40 -14.95 20.50
#